data_AF-A0A445JH82-F1
#
_entry.id   AF-A0A445JH82-F1
#
_cell.length_a   1.000
_cell.length_b   1.000
_cell.length_c   1.000
_cell.angle_alpha   90.00
_cell.angle_beta   90.00
_cell.angle_gamma   90.00
#
_symmetry.space_group_name_H-M   'P 1'
#
loop_
_entity.id
_entity.type
_entity.pdbx_description
1 polymer ?
#
loop_
_entity_poly.entity_id
_entity_poly.type
_entity_poly.pdbx_seq_one_letter_code
_entity_poly.pdbx_strand_id
1 'polypeptide(L)'
;MDQFLKRCFYHSGQYNSEDHFSELGSKLREKEGGKLSNRLFYLSIPPNIFVDVVRCASLKASSKDGWTRVIVEKPFGRDSESSSELTKSLKQHLTEDQIFRIDHYLGKELVENLSVLRFSNLDFEPLWSRNYIRNVQIIFSEDFGTEGRGGDFDHYGIIRDIMQNHLLQILALFAMETPVSLAAEDIRNEKFAMNQTEPSRVCGI
;
A
#
# COMPACT_ATOMS: atom_id res chain seq x y z
N MET A 1 -27.19 10.10 -5.12
CA MET A 1 -26.89 8.82 -5.79
C MET A 1 -26.83 8.98 -7.31
N ASP A 2 -27.87 9.47 -7.97
CA ASP A 2 -27.94 9.51 -9.44
C ASP A 2 -26.84 10.32 -10.12
N GLN A 3 -26.43 11.45 -9.52
CA GLN A 3 -25.32 12.26 -10.05
C GLN A 3 -23.97 11.52 -10.00
N PHE A 4 -23.78 10.64 -9.01
CA PHE A 4 -22.58 9.80 -8.88
C PHE A 4 -22.60 8.68 -9.92
N LEU A 5 -23.73 7.98 -10.04
CA LEU A 5 -23.88 6.87 -11.00
C LEU A 5 -23.68 7.31 -12.45
N LYS A 6 -24.07 8.55 -12.81
CA LYS A 6 -23.79 9.13 -14.13
C LYS A 6 -22.30 9.27 -14.47
N ARG A 7 -21.42 9.19 -13.47
CA ARG A 7 -19.95 9.23 -13.64
C ARG A 7 -19.33 7.84 -13.64
N CYS A 8 -20.11 6.80 -13.33
CA CYS A 8 -19.67 5.42 -13.34
C CYS A 8 -19.90 4.82 -14.72
N PHE A 9 -18.87 4.19 -15.28
CA PHE A 9 -18.95 3.53 -16.57
C PHE A 9 -18.27 2.17 -16.48
N TYR A 10 -18.74 1.24 -17.31
CA TYR A 10 -18.18 -0.10 -17.39
C TYR A 10 -17.57 -0.33 -18.78
N HIS A 11 -16.45 -1.04 -18.80
CA HIS A 11 -15.83 -1.52 -20.02
C HIS A 11 -15.35 -2.95 -19.79
N SER A 12 -15.89 -3.87 -20.58
CA SER A 12 -15.45 -5.26 -20.63
C SER A 12 -14.14 -5.38 -21.40
N GLY A 13 -13.23 -6.21 -20.91
CA GLY A 13 -11.97 -6.51 -21.57
C GLY A 13 -11.20 -7.61 -20.85
N GLN A 14 -10.15 -8.11 -21.50
CA GLN A 14 -9.23 -9.11 -20.94
C GLN A 14 -8.01 -8.41 -20.32
N TYR A 15 -7.54 -8.93 -19.20
CA TYR A 15 -6.48 -8.32 -18.41
C TYR A 15 -5.10 -8.28 -19.08
N ASN A 16 -4.85 -9.19 -20.03
CA ASN A 16 -3.57 -9.32 -20.75
C ASN A 16 -3.61 -8.82 -22.21
N SER A 17 -4.71 -8.19 -22.63
CA SER A 17 -4.91 -7.75 -24.01
C SER A 17 -4.62 -6.26 -24.17
N GLU A 18 -3.57 -5.93 -24.93
CA GLU A 18 -3.25 -4.54 -25.26
C GLU A 18 -4.35 -3.86 -26.08
N ASP A 19 -5.05 -4.58 -26.95
CA ASP A 19 -6.14 -4.04 -27.75
C ASP A 19 -7.30 -3.58 -26.86
N HIS A 20 -7.70 -4.41 -25.89
CA HIS A 20 -8.72 -4.02 -24.91
C HIS A 20 -8.29 -2.83 -24.05
N PHE A 21 -7.00 -2.73 -23.67
CA PHE A 21 -6.51 -1.54 -22.96
C PHE A 21 -6.42 -0.29 -23.86
N SER A 22 -6.22 -0.45 -25.17
CA SER A 22 -6.30 0.63 -26.15
C SER A 22 -7.72 1.17 -26.30
N GLU A 23 -8.71 0.27 -26.31
CA GLU A 23 -10.12 0.62 -26.25
C GLU A 23 -10.47 1.35 -24.95
N LEU A 24 -10.03 0.83 -23.80
CA LEU A 24 -10.18 1.49 -22.51
C LEU A 24 -9.58 2.90 -22.52
N GLY A 25 -8.34 3.04 -23.00
CA GLY A 25 -7.66 4.33 -23.10
C GLY A 25 -8.41 5.31 -24.00
N SER A 26 -9.05 4.83 -25.07
CA SER A 26 -9.89 5.65 -25.96
C SER A 26 -11.17 6.13 -25.26
N LYS A 27 -11.84 5.24 -24.52
CA LYS A 27 -13.02 5.61 -23.72
C LYS A 27 -12.69 6.60 -22.61
N LEU A 28 -11.56 6.42 -21.93
CA LEU A 28 -11.08 7.37 -20.91
C LEU A 28 -10.88 8.76 -21.53
N ARG A 29 -10.18 8.86 -22.68
CA ARG A 29 -9.96 10.14 -23.38
C ARG A 29 -11.27 10.82 -23.79
N GLU A 30 -12.26 10.06 -24.28
CA GLU A 30 -13.58 10.60 -24.61
C GLU A 30 -14.23 11.27 -23.38
N LYS A 31 -14.15 10.63 -22.20
CA LYS A 31 -14.72 11.17 -20.96
C LYS A 31 -13.94 12.34 -20.39
N GLU A 32 -12.63 12.38 -20.62
CA GLU A 32 -11.75 13.48 -20.20
C GLU A 32 -11.99 14.76 -21.01
N GLY A 33 -12.48 14.64 -22.25
CA GLY A 33 -12.92 15.77 -23.06
C GLY A 33 -11.81 16.78 -23.36
N GLY A 34 -10.57 16.32 -23.51
CA GLY A 34 -9.40 17.16 -23.81
C GLY A 34 -8.87 17.99 -22.63
N LYS A 35 -9.34 17.73 -21.41
CA LYS A 35 -8.80 18.36 -20.19
C LYS A 35 -7.58 17.60 -19.69
N LEU A 36 -6.75 18.28 -18.89
CA LEU A 36 -5.72 17.64 -18.07
C LEU A 36 -6.36 16.47 -17.30
N SER A 37 -5.90 15.25 -17.56
CA SER A 37 -6.47 14.05 -16.98
C SER A 37 -5.47 13.35 -16.09
N ASN A 38 -5.89 13.05 -14.86
CA ASN A 38 -5.13 12.22 -13.95
C ASN A 38 -5.83 10.86 -13.87
N ARG A 39 -5.06 9.77 -13.93
CA ARG A 39 -5.60 8.41 -13.96
C ARG A 39 -5.14 7.62 -12.76
N LEU A 40 -6.11 7.08 -12.02
CA LEU A 40 -5.87 6.20 -10.88
C LEU A 40 -6.44 4.81 -11.22
N PHE A 41 -5.57 3.81 -11.32
CA PHE A 41 -5.96 2.43 -11.55
C PHE A 41 -5.99 1.68 -10.22
N TYR A 42 -7.15 1.21 -9.79
CA TYR A 42 -7.30 0.37 -8.61
C TYR A 42 -7.33 -1.10 -9.02
N LEU A 43 -6.32 -1.88 -8.64
CA LEU A 43 -6.20 -3.29 -9.03
C LEU A 43 -6.89 -4.19 -7.99
N SER A 44 -8.22 -4.23 -8.04
CA SER A 44 -9.04 -5.19 -7.27
C SER A 44 -9.14 -6.52 -8.03
N ILE A 45 -7.98 -7.14 -8.25
CA ILE A 45 -7.83 -8.37 -9.06
C ILE A 45 -6.83 -9.32 -8.38
N PRO A 46 -6.80 -10.61 -8.77
CA PRO A 46 -5.80 -11.55 -8.28
C PRO A 46 -4.34 -11.11 -8.57
N PRO A 47 -3.39 -11.38 -7.66
CA PRO A 47 -2.02 -10.86 -7.74
C PRO A 47 -1.22 -11.39 -8.94
N ASN A 48 -1.55 -12.58 -9.44
CA ASN A 48 -0.90 -13.18 -10.61
C ASN A 48 -1.16 -12.41 -11.91
N ILE A 49 -2.11 -11.45 -11.91
CA ILE A 49 -2.51 -10.67 -13.09
C ILE A 49 -2.00 -9.22 -13.00
N PHE A 50 -1.44 -8.80 -11.85
CA PHE A 50 -0.99 -7.41 -11.64
C PHE A 50 -0.02 -6.92 -12.71
N VAL A 51 1.00 -7.72 -13.03
CA VAL A 51 2.05 -7.33 -13.97
C VAL A 51 1.49 -7.14 -15.38
N ASP A 52 0.62 -8.04 -15.84
CA ASP A 52 -0.01 -7.94 -17.15
C ASP A 52 -0.88 -6.69 -17.28
N VAL A 53 -1.70 -6.41 -16.27
CA VAL A 53 -2.56 -5.22 -16.25
C VAL A 53 -1.74 -3.96 -16.20
N VAL A 54 -0.70 -3.90 -15.37
CA VAL A 54 0.19 -2.73 -15.27
C VAL A 54 0.93 -2.49 -16.58
N ARG A 55 1.43 -3.55 -17.23
CA ARG A 55 2.07 -3.47 -18.54
C ARG A 55 1.12 -2.89 -19.58
N CYS A 56 -0.06 -3.47 -19.74
CA CYS A 56 -1.04 -3.02 -20.73
C CYS A 56 -1.56 -1.61 -20.42
N ALA A 57 -1.85 -1.29 -19.15
CA ALA A 57 -2.30 0.02 -18.73
C ALA A 57 -1.24 1.10 -18.97
N SER A 58 0.01 0.85 -18.61
CA SER A 58 1.12 1.78 -18.84
C SER A 58 1.31 2.08 -20.32
N LEU A 59 1.22 1.06 -21.19
CA LEU A 59 1.41 1.21 -22.64
C LEU A 59 0.24 1.89 -23.36
N LYS A 60 -1.01 1.60 -22.98
CA LYS A 60 -2.19 1.96 -23.80
C LYS A 60 -3.20 2.86 -23.12
N ALA A 61 -3.22 2.87 -21.79
CA ALA A 61 -4.23 3.56 -20.98
C ALA A 61 -3.64 4.54 -19.96
N SER A 62 -2.34 4.85 -20.01
CA SER A 62 -1.73 5.90 -19.21
C SER A 62 -2.21 7.28 -19.65
N SER A 63 -2.25 8.22 -18.70
CA SER A 63 -2.49 9.63 -19.02
C SER A 63 -1.32 10.20 -19.80
N LYS A 64 -1.62 11.05 -20.80
CA LYS A 64 -0.60 11.74 -21.61
C LYS A 64 -0.17 13.06 -21.00
N ASP A 65 -1.10 13.76 -20.37
CA ASP A 65 -0.91 15.15 -19.96
C ASP A 65 -0.86 15.30 -18.43
N GLY A 66 -1.33 14.30 -17.68
CA GLY A 66 -1.31 14.27 -16.21
C GLY A 66 -0.65 13.02 -15.64
N TRP A 67 -0.81 12.79 -14.34
CA TRP A 67 -0.19 11.64 -13.68
C TRP A 67 -1.02 10.36 -13.90
N THR A 68 -0.32 9.23 -13.86
CA THR A 68 -0.92 7.90 -13.77
C THR A 68 -0.41 7.23 -12.50
N ARG A 69 -1.31 6.74 -11.66
CA ARG A 69 -0.99 6.02 -10.42
C ARG A 69 -1.75 4.71 -10.37
N VAL A 70 -1.15 3.71 -9.74
CA VAL A 70 -1.70 2.36 -9.61
C VAL A 70 -1.74 1.99 -8.13
N ILE A 71 -2.94 1.62 -7.68
CA ILE A 71 -3.18 1.07 -6.35
C ILE A 71 -3.15 -0.45 -6.47
N VAL A 72 -2.29 -1.09 -5.68
CA VAL A 72 -2.14 -2.55 -5.61
C VAL A 72 -2.46 -3.04 -4.20
N GLU A 73 -3.22 -4.12 -4.13
CA GLU A 73 -3.64 -4.76 -2.87
C GLU A 73 -2.73 -5.94 -2.51
N LYS A 74 -2.74 -6.31 -1.22
CA LYS A 74 -2.09 -7.54 -0.76
C LYS A 74 -2.71 -8.77 -1.46
N PRO A 75 -1.95 -9.84 -1.73
CA PRO A 75 -0.58 -10.12 -1.26
C PRO A 75 0.54 -9.60 -2.18
N PHE A 76 1.62 -9.08 -1.58
CA PHE A 76 2.81 -8.57 -2.29
C PHE A 76 3.92 -9.62 -2.38
N GLY A 77 3.58 -10.81 -2.87
CA GLY A 77 4.44 -12.00 -2.78
C GLY A 77 4.18 -12.83 -1.52
N ARG A 78 4.96 -13.89 -1.34
CA ARG A 78 4.85 -14.85 -0.21
C ARG A 78 6.10 -14.88 0.67
N ASP A 79 7.19 -14.30 0.18
CA ASP A 79 8.51 -14.23 0.80
C ASP A 79 9.30 -13.06 0.18
N SER A 80 10.53 -12.86 0.66
CA SER A 80 11.41 -11.79 0.18
C SER A 80 11.71 -11.88 -1.32
N GLU A 81 11.93 -13.09 -1.84
CA GLU A 81 12.29 -13.33 -3.23
C GLU A 81 11.12 -12.98 -4.16
N SER A 82 9.95 -13.59 -3.94
CA SER A 82 8.74 -13.33 -4.74
C SER A 82 8.24 -11.89 -4.63
N SER A 83 8.42 -11.23 -3.47
CA SER A 83 8.10 -9.80 -3.30
C SER A 83 9.03 -8.90 -4.10
N SER A 84 10.33 -9.23 -4.12
CA SER A 84 11.35 -8.53 -4.90
C SER A 84 11.10 -8.69 -6.40
N GLU A 85 10.75 -9.89 -6.85
CA GLU A 85 10.38 -10.17 -8.25
C GLU A 85 9.15 -9.38 -8.69
N LEU A 86 8.09 -9.37 -7.88
CA LEU A 86 6.89 -8.58 -8.14
C LEU A 86 7.23 -7.09 -8.24
N THR A 87 8.00 -6.58 -7.29
CA THR A 87 8.42 -5.18 -7.28
C THR A 87 9.26 -4.82 -8.50
N LYS A 88 10.22 -5.68 -8.87
CA LYS A 88 11.05 -5.49 -10.06
C LYS A 88 10.20 -5.47 -11.33
N SER A 89 9.21 -6.36 -11.43
CA SER A 89 8.32 -6.44 -12.58
C SER A 89 7.42 -5.21 -12.71
N LEU A 90 6.86 -4.72 -11.60
CA LEU A 90 6.08 -3.47 -11.59
C LEU A 90 6.95 -2.26 -11.98
N LYS A 91 8.19 -2.20 -11.50
CA LYS A 91 9.15 -1.12 -11.80
C LYS A 91 9.60 -1.05 -13.27
N GLN A 92 9.36 -2.09 -14.06
CA GLN A 92 9.60 -2.03 -15.52
C GLN A 92 8.61 -1.10 -16.23
N HIS A 93 7.47 -0.81 -15.60
CA HIS A 93 6.35 -0.11 -16.23
C HIS A 93 5.89 1.14 -15.47
N LEU A 94 6.26 1.26 -14.19
CA LEU A 94 5.87 2.33 -13.29
C LEU A 94 7.09 2.83 -12.50
N THR A 95 7.13 4.12 -12.20
CA THR A 95 8.06 4.68 -11.22
C THR A 95 7.52 4.48 -9.80
N GLU A 96 8.37 4.57 -8.77
CA GLU A 96 7.95 4.29 -7.38
C GLU A 96 6.85 5.23 -6.89
N ASP A 97 6.86 6.50 -7.31
CA ASP A 97 5.84 7.50 -6.99
C ASP A 97 4.48 7.25 -7.68
N GLN A 98 4.43 6.31 -8.63
CA GLN A 98 3.20 5.85 -9.28
C GLN A 98 2.59 4.64 -8.59
N ILE A 99 3.32 3.94 -7.70
CA ILE A 99 2.88 2.68 -7.10
C ILE A 99 2.40 2.90 -5.67
N PHE A 100 1.11 2.67 -5.43
CA PHE A 100 0.48 2.77 -4.11
C PHE A 100 0.13 1.38 -3.61
N ARG A 101 0.94 0.85 -2.69
CA ARG A 101 0.70 -0.45 -2.04
C ARG A 101 -0.20 -0.24 -0.85
N ILE A 102 -1.36 -0.87 -0.84
CA ILE A 102 -2.33 -0.71 0.24
C ILE A 102 -1.99 -1.62 1.41
N ASP A 103 -1.83 -0.97 2.56
CA ASP A 103 -2.08 -1.56 3.86
C ASP A 103 -3.21 -0.74 4.51
N HIS A 104 -4.40 -1.31 4.57
CA HIS A 104 -5.59 -0.58 5.02
C HIS A 104 -5.53 -0.22 6.52
N TYR A 105 -4.63 -0.80 7.32
CA TYR A 105 -4.45 -0.39 8.71
C TYR A 105 -3.83 1.01 8.82
N LEU A 106 -3.02 1.41 7.84
CA LEU A 106 -2.41 2.74 7.82
C LEU A 106 -3.44 3.86 7.64
N GLY A 107 -4.64 3.55 7.13
CA GLY A 107 -5.75 4.51 7.00
C GLY A 107 -6.72 4.51 8.18
N LYS A 108 -6.43 3.78 9.27
CA LYS A 108 -7.23 3.83 10.49
C LYS A 108 -6.82 5.05 11.32
N GLU A 109 -7.79 5.83 11.76
CA GLU A 109 -7.60 7.07 12.51
C GLU A 109 -6.61 6.94 13.68
N LEU A 110 -6.72 5.87 14.47
CA LEU A 110 -5.82 5.63 15.60
C LEU A 110 -4.38 5.35 15.18
N VAL A 111 -4.17 4.72 14.02
CA VAL A 111 -2.84 4.42 13.48
C VAL A 111 -2.22 5.70 12.91
N GLU A 112 -3.00 6.53 12.21
CA GLU A 112 -2.55 7.84 11.74
C GLU A 112 -2.15 8.77 12.90
N ASN A 113 -2.91 8.73 13.99
CA ASN A 113 -2.66 9.54 15.18
C ASN A 113 -1.39 9.16 15.97
N LEU A 114 -0.76 8.01 15.72
CA LEU A 114 0.47 7.61 16.41
C LEU A 114 1.60 8.63 16.20
N SER A 115 1.78 9.11 14.97
CA SER A 115 2.82 10.10 14.66
C SER A 115 2.57 11.44 15.35
N VAL A 116 1.30 11.87 15.42
CA VAL A 116 0.90 13.10 16.12
C VAL A 116 1.15 12.96 17.62
N LEU A 117 0.76 11.83 18.20
CA LEU A 117 0.99 11.54 19.62
C LEU A 117 2.47 11.64 19.98
N ARG A 118 3.35 11.04 19.17
CA ARG A 118 4.79 10.99 19.44
C ARG A 118 5.51 12.31 19.23
N PHE A 119 5.26 12.99 18.11
CA PHE A 119 6.11 14.10 17.67
C PHE A 119 5.49 15.48 17.86
N SER A 120 4.19 15.57 18.19
CA SER A 120 3.51 16.86 18.42
C SER A 120 3.30 17.16 19.91
N ASN A 121 3.85 16.34 20.81
CA ASN A 121 3.68 16.48 22.26
C ASN A 121 5.04 16.44 22.96
N LEU A 122 5.47 17.58 23.52
CA LEU A 122 6.75 17.72 24.23
C LEU A 122 6.87 16.80 25.45
N ASP A 123 5.74 16.42 26.05
CA ASP A 123 5.73 15.53 27.21
C ASP A 123 5.99 14.07 26.82
N PHE A 124 5.57 13.63 25.62
CA PHE A 124 5.68 12.24 25.20
C PHE A 124 7.03 11.91 24.57
N GLU A 125 7.64 12.84 23.84
CA GLU A 125 8.94 12.64 23.19
C GLU A 125 10.02 12.08 24.16
N PRO A 126 10.31 12.68 25.34
CA PRO A 126 11.34 12.16 26.24
C PRO A 126 10.99 10.83 26.91
N LEU A 127 9.69 10.53 27.03
CA LEU A 127 9.19 9.30 27.63
C LEU A 127 9.20 8.13 26.64
N TRP A 128 9.36 8.39 25.35
CA TRP A 128 9.37 7.38 24.30
C TRP A 128 10.74 6.71 24.16
N SER A 129 11.25 6.14 25.26
CA SER A 129 12.56 5.47 25.32
C SER A 129 12.64 4.37 26.39
N ARG A 130 13.69 3.52 26.34
CA ARG A 130 13.82 2.29 27.17
C ARG A 130 13.95 2.58 28.64
N ASN A 131 14.38 3.81 28.92
CA ASN A 131 14.51 4.31 30.26
C ASN A 131 13.13 4.39 30.95
N TYR A 132 12.04 4.51 30.18
CA TYR A 132 10.68 4.67 30.68
C TYR A 132 9.70 3.60 30.18
N ILE A 133 9.90 3.08 28.97
CA ILE A 133 9.07 2.02 28.38
C ILE A 133 9.63 0.65 28.76
N ARG A 134 8.86 -0.09 29.58
CA ARG A 134 9.22 -1.48 29.94
C ARG A 134 8.91 -2.49 28.84
N ASN A 135 7.77 -2.35 28.17
CA ASN A 135 7.33 -3.24 27.10
C ASN A 135 6.26 -2.57 26.23
N VAL A 136 6.16 -3.03 24.98
CA VAL A 136 5.15 -2.61 24.00
C VAL A 136 4.40 -3.85 23.55
N GLN A 137 3.06 -3.78 23.55
CA GLN A 137 2.19 -4.88 23.13
C GLN A 137 1.33 -4.41 21.97
N ILE A 138 1.43 -5.10 20.84
CA ILE A 138 0.57 -4.90 19.68
C ILE A 138 -0.27 -6.15 19.53
N ILE A 139 -1.55 -6.05 19.84
CA ILE A 139 -2.47 -7.18 19.92
C ILE A 139 -3.45 -7.08 18.77
N PHE A 140 -3.59 -8.17 18.03
CA PHE A 140 -4.65 -8.37 17.06
C PHE A 140 -5.45 -9.61 17.47
N SER A 141 -6.76 -9.45 17.54
CA SER A 141 -7.69 -10.51 17.90
C SER A 141 -8.97 -10.33 17.09
N GLU A 142 -9.48 -11.44 16.57
CA GLU A 142 -10.78 -11.53 15.92
C GLU A 142 -11.62 -12.55 16.70
N ASP A 143 -12.92 -12.28 16.81
CA ASP A 143 -13.89 -13.15 17.48
C ASP A 143 -14.56 -14.15 16.53
N PHE A 144 -14.13 -14.17 15.26
CA PHE A 144 -14.58 -15.07 14.21
C PHE A 144 -13.43 -15.95 13.67
N GLY A 145 -13.79 -17.06 13.02
CA GLY A 145 -12.85 -18.00 12.39
C GLY A 145 -12.51 -17.64 10.94
N THR A 146 -12.14 -18.63 10.12
CA THR A 146 -11.79 -18.37 8.71
C THR A 146 -12.99 -18.14 7.78
N GLU A 147 -14.23 -18.26 8.28
CA GLU A 147 -15.49 -17.93 7.58
C GLU A 147 -15.55 -18.33 6.08
N GLY A 148 -15.12 -19.54 5.76
CA GLY A 148 -15.14 -20.06 4.37
C GLY A 148 -13.94 -19.66 3.50
N ARG A 149 -13.02 -18.84 4.02
CA ARG A 149 -11.70 -18.52 3.42
C ARG A 149 -10.57 -19.42 3.91
N GLY A 150 -10.90 -20.54 4.54
CA GLY A 150 -9.93 -21.47 5.12
C GLY A 150 -8.86 -21.93 4.13
N GLY A 151 -9.23 -22.15 2.85
CA GLY A 151 -8.28 -22.58 1.82
C GLY A 151 -7.19 -21.55 1.49
N ASP A 152 -7.55 -20.26 1.42
CA ASP A 152 -6.59 -19.18 1.22
C ASP A 152 -5.76 -18.96 2.49
N PHE A 153 -6.41 -18.98 3.66
CA PHE A 153 -5.73 -18.81 4.95
C PHE A 153 -4.70 -19.91 5.22
N ASP A 154 -4.98 -21.17 4.85
CA ASP A 154 -4.06 -22.30 5.06
C ASP A 154 -2.74 -22.15 4.29
N HIS A 155 -2.79 -21.54 3.10
CA HIS A 155 -1.59 -21.30 2.29
C HIS A 155 -0.77 -20.08 2.77
N TYR A 156 -1.41 -19.07 3.35
CA TYR A 156 -0.74 -17.82 3.75
C TYR A 156 -0.33 -17.83 5.24
N GLY A 157 -1.24 -18.26 6.11
CA GLY A 157 -1.12 -18.23 7.56
C GLY A 157 -1.16 -16.82 8.17
N ILE A 158 -1.36 -16.77 9.48
CA ILE A 158 -1.53 -15.51 10.24
C ILE A 158 -0.34 -14.55 10.11
N ILE A 159 0.88 -15.10 9.93
CA ILE A 159 2.09 -14.28 9.80
C ILE A 159 2.02 -13.41 8.54
N ARG A 160 1.64 -13.97 7.40
CA ARG A 160 1.56 -13.22 6.13
C ARG A 160 0.28 -12.40 6.04
N ASP A 161 -0.80 -12.89 6.63
CA ASP A 161 -2.07 -12.20 6.54
C ASP A 161 -2.11 -10.93 7.39
N ILE A 162 -1.54 -10.97 8.61
CA ILE A 162 -1.66 -9.88 9.60
C ILE A 162 -0.32 -9.38 10.13
N MET A 163 0.61 -10.26 10.50
CA MET A 163 1.81 -9.83 11.23
C MET A 163 2.80 -9.06 10.34
N GLN A 164 3.10 -9.60 9.16
CA GLN A 164 4.09 -9.07 8.22
C GLN A 164 3.69 -7.72 7.63
N ASN A 165 2.39 -7.43 7.57
CA ASN A 165 1.85 -6.17 7.06
C ASN A 165 1.41 -5.27 8.23
N HIS A 166 0.19 -5.42 8.73
CA HIS A 166 -0.50 -4.52 9.64
C HIS A 166 0.28 -4.28 10.93
N LEU A 167 0.70 -5.35 11.61
CA LEU A 167 1.38 -5.20 12.90
C LEU A 167 2.79 -4.64 12.74
N LEU A 168 3.51 -5.06 11.71
CA LEU A 168 4.82 -4.51 11.40
C LEU A 168 4.75 -3.04 11.01
N GLN A 169 3.71 -2.62 10.28
CA GLN A 169 3.48 -1.20 9.94
C GLN A 169 3.20 -0.35 11.18
N ILE A 170 2.36 -0.84 12.10
CA ILE A 170 2.10 -0.17 13.39
C ILE A 170 3.39 -0.11 14.22
N LEU A 171 4.13 -1.21 14.30
CA LEU A 171 5.39 -1.26 15.03
C LEU A 171 6.39 -0.26 14.46
N ALA A 172 6.52 -0.17 13.13
CA ALA A 172 7.40 0.80 12.47
C ALA A 172 7.01 2.24 12.81
N LEU A 173 5.72 2.58 12.80
CA LEU A 173 5.25 3.92 13.20
C LEU A 173 5.50 4.21 14.69
N PHE A 174 5.37 3.19 15.54
CA PHE A 174 5.63 3.30 16.97
C PHE A 174 7.13 3.47 17.28
N ALA A 175 8.00 2.82 16.51
CA ALA A 175 9.42 2.66 16.83
C ALA A 175 10.37 3.57 16.02
N MET A 176 9.93 4.09 14.88
CA MET A 176 10.76 4.95 14.04
C MET A 176 11.26 6.19 14.80
N GLU A 177 12.43 6.72 14.45
CA GLU A 177 12.89 7.99 15.00
C GLU A 177 12.03 9.17 14.52
N THR A 178 12.23 10.34 15.11
CA THR A 178 11.56 11.58 14.67
C THR A 178 11.99 11.90 13.24
N PRO A 179 11.06 11.92 12.27
CA PRO A 179 11.43 12.21 10.89
C PRO A 179 11.84 13.67 10.73
N VAL A 180 12.73 13.92 9.77
CA VAL A 180 13.24 15.28 9.46
C VAL A 180 12.11 16.24 9.07
N SER A 181 11.04 15.71 8.48
CA SER A 181 9.79 16.44 8.22
C SER A 181 8.59 15.48 8.15
N LEU A 182 7.39 16.04 8.03
CA LEU A 182 6.15 15.27 7.80
C LEU A 182 5.93 14.89 6.32
N ALA A 183 6.92 15.10 5.45
CA ALA A 183 6.86 14.65 4.07
C ALA A 183 6.83 13.10 4.02
N ALA A 184 6.07 12.56 3.06
CA ALA A 184 5.85 11.11 2.93
C ALA A 184 7.16 10.32 2.82
N GLU A 185 8.16 10.86 2.12
CA GLU A 185 9.46 10.20 1.93
C GLU A 185 10.27 10.16 3.23
N ASP A 186 10.27 11.23 4.01
CA ASP A 186 11.03 11.31 5.27
C ASP A 186 10.46 10.33 6.29
N ILE A 187 9.12 10.25 6.40
CA ILE A 187 8.44 9.24 7.23
C ILE A 187 8.78 7.82 6.74
N ARG A 188 8.79 7.60 5.42
CA ARG A 188 9.13 6.28 4.85
C ARG A 188 10.57 5.88 5.18
N ASN A 189 11.51 6.82 5.13
CA ASN A 189 12.91 6.57 5.42
C ASN A 189 13.12 6.13 6.87
N GLU A 190 12.47 6.78 7.85
CA GLU A 190 12.59 6.38 9.26
C GLU A 190 11.95 5.01 9.54
N LYS A 191 10.80 4.72 8.92
CA LYS A 191 10.20 3.38 8.99
C LYS A 191 11.10 2.30 8.40
N PHE A 192 11.83 2.63 7.32
CA PHE A 192 12.75 1.71 6.69
C PHE A 192 14.02 1.49 7.51
N ALA A 193 14.59 2.55 8.10
CA ALA A 193 15.75 2.47 8.98
C ALA A 193 15.49 1.56 10.19
N MET A 194 14.29 1.66 10.78
CA MET A 194 13.82 0.77 11.85
C MET A 194 13.83 -0.70 11.42
N ASN A 195 13.36 -1.01 10.21
CA ASN A 195 13.31 -2.39 9.71
C ASN A 195 14.71 -2.98 9.39
N GLN A 196 15.75 -2.14 9.26
CA GLN A 196 17.13 -2.60 9.10
C GLN A 196 17.86 -2.80 10.43
N THR A 197 17.27 -2.39 11.54
CA THR A 197 17.92 -2.50 12.84
C THR A 197 17.81 -3.94 13.34
N GLU A 198 18.91 -4.50 13.86
CA GLU A 198 18.86 -5.82 14.48
C GLU A 198 17.76 -5.87 15.56
N PRO A 199 17.06 -7.01 15.76
CA PRO A 199 16.02 -7.11 16.78
C PRO A 199 16.47 -6.66 18.18
N SER A 200 17.76 -6.80 18.49
CA SER A 200 18.41 -6.34 19.72
C SER A 200 18.56 -4.82 19.85
N ARG A 201 18.51 -4.09 18.73
CA ARG A 201 18.64 -2.62 18.62
C ARG A 201 17.32 -1.91 18.32
N VAL A 202 16.27 -2.64 17.92
CA VAL A 202 14.91 -2.08 17.84
C VAL A 202 14.44 -1.57 19.21
N CYS A 203 14.96 -2.14 20.31
CA CYS A 203 14.83 -1.61 21.68
C CYS A 203 15.89 -0.53 22.02
N GLY A 204 16.17 0.38 21.07
CA GLY A 204 16.75 1.69 21.38
C GLY A 204 15.71 2.65 21.97
N ILE A 205 14.42 2.38 21.70
CA ILE A 205 13.28 2.72 22.56
C ILE A 205 13.27 1.88 23.82
#